data_AF-A0A7J3ZBH6-F1
#
_entry.id   AF-A0A7J3ZBH6-F1
#
_cell.length_a   1.000
_cell.length_b   1.000
_cell.length_c   1.000
_cell.angle_alpha   90.00
_cell.angle_beta   90.00
_cell.angle_gamma   90.00
#
_symmetry.space_group_name_H-M   'P 1'
#
loop_
_entity.id
_entity.type
_entity.pdbx_description
1 polymer ?
#
loop_
_entity_poly.entity_id
_entity_poly.type
_entity_poly.pdbx_seq_one_letter_code
_entity_poly.pdbx_strand_id
1 'polypeptide(L)'
;MGGLFQQVIVFAVLVYLVPALVVRARWPWIPVWAIMALASFVVVVSGIVPIDQVGGIIDLNVVLFLIGMFSLVSLAESSGLLGYFTSIILYRVRDIGLLIYVAAFIFGFLSAIAVNDTIASMGPPIAYSIAKAIGVNPKAIYLLLAFSITIGCYKLDDRFKYL
;
A
#
# COMPACT_ATOMS: atom_id res chain seq x y z
N MET A 1 -16.53 32.61 18.47
CA MET A 1 -17.13 32.10 17.21
C MET A 1 -16.17 31.29 16.33
N GLY A 2 -14.89 31.06 16.71
CA GLY A 2 -13.95 30.29 15.88
C GLY A 2 -14.13 28.75 15.91
N GLY A 3 -14.43 28.17 17.07
CA GLY A 3 -14.47 26.70 17.22
C GLY A 3 -15.56 26.00 16.42
N LEU A 4 -16.79 26.55 16.39
CA LEU A 4 -17.91 25.93 15.67
C LEU A 4 -17.73 26.01 14.14
N PHE A 5 -17.15 27.11 13.65
CA PHE A 5 -16.82 27.27 12.23
C PHE A 5 -15.74 26.29 11.78
N GLN A 6 -14.67 26.13 12.58
CA GLN A 6 -13.62 25.16 12.30
C GLN A 6 -14.14 23.72 12.32
N GLN A 7 -14.99 23.36 13.28
CA GLN A 7 -15.62 22.03 13.35
C GLN A 7 -16.47 21.73 12.11
N VAL A 8 -17.25 22.70 11.63
CA VAL A 8 -18.06 22.55 10.41
C VAL A 8 -17.16 22.31 9.18
N ILE A 9 -16.03 23.02 9.07
CA ILE A 9 -15.09 22.83 7.96
C ILE A 9 -14.44 21.45 8.03
N VAL A 10 -13.97 21.00 9.21
CA VAL A 10 -13.39 19.66 9.36
C VAL A 10 -14.40 18.59 8.98
N PHE A 11 -15.64 18.73 9.47
CA PHE A 11 -16.71 17.80 9.12
C PHE A 11 -17.01 17.80 7.61
N ALA A 12 -17.08 18.98 6.99
CA ALA A 12 -17.26 19.11 5.55
C ALA A 12 -16.12 18.47 4.75
N VAL A 13 -14.86 18.62 5.19
CA VAL A 13 -13.70 17.96 4.56
C VAL A 13 -13.78 16.44 4.70
N LEU A 14 -14.14 15.91 5.87
CA LEU A 14 -14.32 14.47 6.06
C LEU A 14 -15.46 13.91 5.20
N VAL A 15 -16.59 14.62 5.18
CA VAL A 15 -17.75 14.30 4.34
C VAL A 15 -17.44 14.47 2.85
N TYR A 16 -16.46 15.28 2.47
CA TYR A 16 -15.97 15.35 1.09
C TYR A 16 -15.03 14.20 0.75
N LEU A 17 -14.10 13.85 1.65
CA LEU A 17 -13.08 12.82 1.41
C LEU A 17 -13.71 11.45 1.16
N VAL A 18 -14.68 11.02 1.98
CA VAL A 18 -15.26 9.68 1.86
C VAL A 18 -15.97 9.47 0.50
N PRO A 19 -16.92 10.32 0.07
CA PRO A 19 -17.53 10.24 -1.24
C PRO A 19 -16.54 10.44 -2.39
N ALA A 20 -15.57 11.36 -2.26
CA ALA A 20 -14.58 11.57 -3.31
C ALA A 20 -13.75 10.29 -3.57
N LEU A 21 -13.36 9.57 -2.51
CA LEU A 21 -12.66 8.29 -2.63
C LEU A 21 -13.56 7.17 -3.16
N VAL A 22 -14.84 7.13 -2.79
CA VAL A 22 -15.81 6.14 -3.30
C VAL A 22 -16.14 6.39 -4.78
N VAL A 23 -16.32 7.65 -5.20
CA VAL A 23 -16.57 8.02 -6.60
C VAL A 23 -15.35 7.70 -7.45
N ARG A 24 -14.13 7.95 -6.94
CA ARG A 24 -12.88 7.53 -7.59
C ARG A 24 -12.86 6.03 -7.87
N ALA A 25 -13.37 5.18 -6.97
CA ALA A 25 -13.41 3.73 -7.19
C ALA A 25 -14.21 3.35 -8.46
N ARG A 26 -15.15 4.20 -8.88
CA ARG A 26 -15.85 4.06 -10.17
C ARG A 26 -15.17 4.80 -11.31
N TRP A 27 -14.50 5.92 -11.05
CA TRP A 27 -13.90 6.83 -12.04
C TRP A 27 -12.40 7.03 -11.76
N PRO A 28 -11.52 6.15 -12.27
CA PRO A 28 -10.11 6.08 -11.88
C PRO A 28 -9.22 7.19 -12.48
N TRP A 29 -9.78 8.05 -13.33
CA TRP A 29 -9.07 9.14 -13.99
C TRP A 29 -8.59 10.23 -13.01
N ILE A 30 -9.27 10.37 -11.88
CA ILE A 30 -8.89 11.34 -10.84
C ILE A 30 -7.87 10.68 -9.89
N PRO A 31 -6.64 11.21 -9.79
CA PRO A 31 -5.65 10.64 -8.91
C PRO A 31 -5.94 10.97 -7.43
N VAL A 32 -5.62 10.04 -6.52
CA VAL A 32 -5.86 10.20 -5.07
C VAL A 32 -5.15 11.44 -4.53
N TRP A 33 -3.94 11.71 -5.01
CA TRP A 33 -3.14 12.83 -4.53
C TRP A 33 -3.83 14.17 -4.77
N ALA A 34 -4.61 14.33 -5.85
CA ALA A 34 -5.34 15.57 -6.13
C ALA A 34 -6.50 15.78 -5.14
N ILE A 35 -7.22 14.72 -4.79
CA ILE A 35 -8.30 14.75 -3.80
C ILE A 35 -7.74 15.13 -2.42
N MET A 36 -6.63 14.49 -2.03
CA MET A 36 -5.96 14.76 -0.76
C MET A 36 -5.34 16.15 -0.72
N ALA A 37 -4.73 16.62 -1.82
CA ALA A 37 -4.17 17.96 -1.92
C ALA A 37 -5.26 19.04 -1.79
N LEU A 38 -6.42 18.84 -2.43
CA LEU A 38 -7.55 19.76 -2.31
C LEU A 38 -8.08 19.81 -0.87
N ALA A 39 -8.24 18.66 -0.23
CA ALA A 39 -8.67 18.60 1.17
C ALA A 39 -7.67 19.31 2.10
N SER A 40 -6.37 19.06 1.93
CA SER A 40 -5.30 19.73 2.67
C SER A 40 -5.32 21.24 2.44
N PHE A 41 -5.47 21.68 1.19
CA PHE A 41 -5.55 23.10 0.83
C PHE A 41 -6.72 23.81 1.54
N VAL A 42 -7.90 23.20 1.59
CA VAL A 42 -9.06 23.75 2.31
C VAL A 42 -8.79 23.88 3.81
N VAL A 43 -8.12 22.90 4.42
CA VAL A 43 -7.76 22.92 5.86
C VAL A 43 -6.73 24.01 6.17
N VAL A 44 -5.75 24.23 5.28
CA VAL A 44 -4.73 25.28 5.47
C VAL A 44 -5.30 26.67 5.25
N VAL A 45 -6.07 26.89 4.17
CA VAL A 45 -6.65 28.21 3.85
C VAL A 45 -7.70 28.64 4.88
N SER A 46 -8.42 27.68 5.47
CA SER A 46 -9.38 27.97 6.55
C SER A 46 -8.74 28.37 7.88
N GLY A 47 -7.40 28.34 7.99
CA GLY A 47 -6.67 28.73 9.20
C GLY A 47 -6.84 27.76 10.37
N ILE A 48 -7.29 26.53 10.11
CA ILE A 48 -7.33 25.46 11.13
C ILE A 48 -5.92 25.03 11.49
N VAL A 49 -5.05 24.92 10.48
CA VAL A 49 -3.63 24.59 10.64
C VAL A 49 -2.80 25.85 10.31
N PRO A 50 -2.04 26.38 11.28
CA PRO A 50 -1.14 27.50 11.04
C PRO A 50 -0.05 27.13 10.01
N ILE A 51 0.22 28.02 9.05
CA ILE A 51 1.17 27.78 7.94
C ILE A 51 2.59 27.49 8.46
N ASP A 52 2.97 28.11 9.58
CA ASP A 52 4.23 27.90 10.29
C ASP A 52 4.39 26.48 10.85
N GLN A 53 3.29 25.79 11.14
CA GLN A 53 3.30 24.42 11.67
C GLN A 53 3.26 23.36 10.55
N VAL A 54 2.90 23.74 9.32
CA VAL A 54 2.80 22.80 8.18
C VAL A 54 4.12 22.07 7.93
N GLY A 55 5.25 22.77 8.06
CA GLY A 55 6.58 22.18 7.89
C GLY A 55 6.94 21.12 8.96
N GLY A 56 6.37 21.23 10.17
CA GLY A 56 6.58 20.25 11.25
C GLY A 56 5.65 19.05 11.19
N ILE A 57 4.55 19.13 10.42
CA ILE A 57 3.58 18.03 10.26
C ILE A 57 4.08 17.00 9.22
N ILE A 58 4.89 17.43 8.25
CA ILE A 58 5.44 16.54 7.22
C ILE A 58 6.74 15.93 7.71
N ASP A 59 6.74 14.62 7.95
CA ASP A 59 7.96 13.88 8.30
C ASP A 59 8.77 13.52 7.04
N LEU A 60 9.85 14.27 6.80
CA LEU A 60 10.76 14.02 5.69
C LEU A 60 11.47 12.67 5.78
N ASN A 61 11.66 12.11 6.98
CA ASN A 61 12.28 10.80 7.13
C ASN A 61 11.39 9.71 6.52
N VAL A 62 10.07 9.79 6.72
CA VAL A 62 9.11 8.86 6.12
C VAL A 62 9.07 9.02 4.61
N VAL A 63 9.09 10.26 4.11
CA VAL A 63 9.11 10.52 2.66
C VAL A 63 10.38 9.95 2.01
N LEU A 64 11.55 10.22 2.59
CA LEU A 64 12.83 9.69 2.09
C LEU A 64 12.88 8.16 2.19
N PHE A 65 12.34 7.58 3.26
CA PHE A 65 12.22 6.13 3.41
C PHE A 65 11.36 5.51 2.30
N LEU A 66 10.18 6.07 2.01
CA LEU A 66 9.32 5.60 0.93
C LEU A 66 10.00 5.71 -0.43
N ILE A 67 10.66 6.84 -0.73
CA ILE A 67 11.43 7.02 -1.97
C ILE A 67 12.53 5.96 -2.09
N GLY A 68 13.27 5.73 -1.00
CA GLY A 68 14.33 4.72 -0.96
C GLY A 68 13.80 3.32 -1.20
N MET A 69 12.70 2.96 -0.53
CA MET A 69 12.04 1.66 -0.71
C MET A 69 11.61 1.46 -2.17
N PHE A 70 10.83 2.38 -2.76
CA PHE A 70 10.39 2.26 -4.15
C PHE A 70 11.56 2.19 -5.13
N SER A 71 12.62 2.97 -4.90
CA SER A 71 13.83 2.95 -5.73
C SER A 71 14.55 1.59 -5.65
N LEU A 72 14.71 1.03 -4.45
CA LEU A 72 15.29 -0.30 -4.25
C LEU A 72 14.45 -1.40 -4.91
N VAL A 73 13.13 -1.32 -4.81
CA VAL A 73 12.22 -2.27 -5.50
C VAL A 73 12.39 -2.18 -7.00
N SER A 74 12.39 -0.97 -7.56
CA SER A 74 12.56 -0.76 -9.00
C SER A 74 13.91 -1.30 -9.51
N LEU A 75 14.99 -1.13 -8.74
CA LEU A 75 16.30 -1.69 -9.05
C LEU A 75 16.32 -3.22 -8.97
N ALA A 76 15.67 -3.80 -7.96
CA ALA A 76 15.53 -5.25 -7.82
C ALA A 76 14.71 -5.86 -8.97
N GLU A 77 13.70 -5.13 -9.46
CA GLU A 77 12.92 -5.54 -10.63
C GLU A 77 13.75 -5.43 -11.92
N SER A 78 14.40 -4.29 -12.16
CA SER A 78 15.19 -4.07 -13.38
C SER A 78 16.42 -4.97 -13.48
N SER A 79 16.99 -5.39 -12.35
CA SER A 79 18.08 -6.39 -12.31
C SER A 79 17.61 -7.83 -12.54
N GLY A 80 16.29 -8.06 -12.63
CA GLY A 80 15.71 -9.39 -12.78
C GLY A 80 15.75 -10.23 -11.49
N LEU A 81 16.18 -9.66 -10.36
CA LEU A 81 16.29 -10.36 -9.09
C LEU A 81 14.93 -10.92 -8.63
N LEU A 82 13.87 -10.10 -8.70
CA LEU A 82 12.51 -10.53 -8.34
C LEU A 82 11.98 -11.65 -9.24
N GLY A 83 12.32 -11.60 -10.54
CA GLY A 83 11.97 -12.65 -11.50
C GLY A 83 12.70 -13.96 -11.22
N TYR A 84 13.98 -13.88 -10.84
CA TYR A 84 14.80 -15.03 -10.46
C TYR A 84 14.30 -15.70 -9.17
N PHE A 85 13.94 -14.91 -8.14
CA PHE A 85 13.32 -15.46 -6.93
C PHE A 85 12.01 -16.17 -7.26
N THR A 86 11.21 -15.58 -8.14
CA THR A 86 9.94 -16.19 -8.57
C THR A 86 10.19 -17.51 -9.30
N SER A 87 11.17 -17.59 -10.20
CA SER A 87 11.47 -18.81 -10.95
C SER A 87 11.98 -19.95 -10.07
N ILE A 88 12.74 -19.66 -9.01
CA ILE A 88 13.13 -20.66 -8.00
C ILE A 88 11.90 -21.30 -7.35
N ILE A 89 10.93 -20.48 -6.94
CA ILE A 89 9.70 -20.96 -6.30
C ILE A 89 8.89 -21.82 -7.28
N LEU A 90 8.76 -21.36 -8.52
CA LEU A 90 8.06 -22.08 -9.59
C LEU A 90 8.73 -23.42 -9.94
N TYR A 91 10.06 -23.48 -9.97
CA TYR A 91 10.79 -24.71 -10.25
C TYR A 91 10.60 -25.77 -9.15
N ARG A 92 10.47 -25.33 -7.89
CA ARG A 92 10.28 -26.22 -6.75
C ARG A 92 8.85 -26.78 -6.67
N VAL A 93 7.86 -26.02 -7.11
CA VAL A 93 6.44 -26.35 -6.94
C VAL A 93 5.78 -26.61 -8.30
N ARG A 94 5.60 -27.89 -8.64
CA ARG A 94 4.99 -28.31 -9.92
C ARG A 94 3.45 -28.28 -9.92
N ASP A 95 2.83 -28.17 -8.74
CA ASP A 95 1.38 -28.12 -8.58
C ASP A 95 0.88 -26.68 -8.43
N ILE A 96 -0.11 -26.30 -9.25
CA ILE A 96 -0.65 -24.93 -9.30
C ILE A 96 -1.35 -24.55 -7.99
N GLY A 97 -2.09 -25.47 -7.37
CA GLY A 97 -2.78 -25.24 -6.11
C GLY A 97 -1.77 -25.02 -4.98
N LEU A 98 -0.75 -25.88 -4.90
CA LEU A 98 0.31 -25.79 -3.90
C LEU A 98 1.13 -24.49 -4.07
N LEU A 99 1.33 -24.03 -5.30
CA LEU A 99 2.01 -22.77 -5.58
C LEU A 99 1.23 -21.55 -5.08
N ILE A 100 -0.11 -21.56 -5.22
CA ILE A 100 -0.97 -20.50 -4.67
C ILE A 100 -0.87 -20.48 -3.14
N TYR A 101 -0.91 -21.64 -2.49
CA TYR A 101 -0.74 -21.73 -1.03
C TYR A 101 0.64 -21.25 -0.57
N VAL A 102 1.70 -21.65 -1.27
CA VAL A 102 3.08 -21.24 -0.96
C VAL A 102 3.26 -19.75 -1.18
N ALA A 103 2.74 -19.19 -2.28
CA ALA A 103 2.80 -17.75 -2.54
C ALA A 103 2.04 -16.95 -1.47
N ALA A 104 0.84 -17.38 -1.10
CA ALA A 104 0.06 -16.75 -0.03
C ALA A 104 0.79 -16.81 1.32
N PHE A 105 1.40 -17.96 1.64
CA PHE A 105 2.19 -18.12 2.85
C PHE A 105 3.41 -17.22 2.85
N ILE A 106 4.18 -17.16 1.74
CA ILE A 106 5.36 -16.31 1.62
C ILE A 106 4.97 -14.83 1.74
N PHE A 107 3.96 -14.36 1.01
CA PHE A 107 3.54 -12.96 1.07
C PHE A 107 3.01 -12.59 2.46
N GLY A 108 2.21 -13.44 3.08
CA GLY A 108 1.71 -13.23 4.43
C GLY A 108 2.83 -13.26 5.47
N PHE A 109 3.74 -14.22 5.39
CA PHE A 109 4.88 -14.35 6.31
C PHE A 109 5.85 -13.18 6.18
N LEU A 110 6.21 -12.79 4.95
CA LEU A 110 7.03 -11.60 4.70
C LEU A 110 6.35 -10.34 5.23
N SER A 111 5.04 -10.17 5.02
CA SER A 111 4.30 -9.01 5.54
C SER A 111 4.15 -9.01 7.07
N ALA A 112 4.35 -10.15 7.70
CA ALA A 112 4.22 -10.28 9.14
C ALA A 112 5.56 -9.99 9.86
N ILE A 113 6.69 -10.16 9.16
CA ILE A 113 8.03 -9.79 9.66
C ILE A 113 8.46 -8.40 9.17
N ALA A 114 8.16 -8.07 7.91
CA ALA A 114 8.48 -6.80 7.29
C ALA A 114 7.28 -5.84 7.30
N VAL A 115 7.54 -4.56 7.05
CA VAL A 115 6.49 -3.55 6.86
C VAL A 115 5.63 -3.94 5.66
N ASN A 116 4.31 -3.96 5.85
CA ASN A 116 3.32 -4.31 4.81
C ASN A 116 3.50 -3.51 3.51
N ASP A 117 3.89 -2.23 3.62
CA ASP A 117 4.14 -1.32 2.49
C ASP A 117 5.27 -1.81 1.57
N THR A 118 6.31 -2.43 2.13
CA THR A 118 7.42 -3.01 1.36
C THR A 118 6.96 -4.18 0.52
N ILE A 119 6.17 -5.08 1.11
CA ILE A 119 5.67 -6.27 0.41
C ILE A 119 4.58 -5.88 -0.59
N ALA A 120 3.78 -4.85 -0.29
CA ALA A 120 2.81 -4.29 -1.21
C ALA A 120 3.48 -3.62 -2.43
N SER A 121 4.70 -3.09 -2.27
CA SER A 121 5.48 -2.49 -3.35
C SER A 121 6.23 -3.54 -4.20
N MET A 122 6.84 -4.55 -3.56
CA MET A 122 7.55 -5.64 -4.25
C MET A 122 6.64 -6.74 -4.81
N GLY A 123 5.48 -6.93 -4.20
CA GLY A 123 4.55 -8.02 -4.49
C GLY A 123 3.98 -8.00 -5.92
N PRO A 124 3.56 -6.85 -6.49
CA PRO A 124 2.98 -6.79 -7.83
C PRO A 124 3.85 -7.37 -8.96
N PRO A 125 5.15 -7.06 -9.10
CA PRO A 125 5.98 -7.68 -10.14
C PRO A 125 6.19 -9.19 -9.93
N ILE A 126 6.27 -9.65 -8.67
CA ILE A 126 6.34 -11.07 -8.32
C ILE A 126 5.02 -11.77 -8.70
N ALA A 127 3.88 -11.21 -8.26
CA ALA A 127 2.55 -11.71 -8.55
C ALA A 127 2.27 -11.80 -10.05
N TYR A 128 2.71 -10.81 -10.83
CA TYR A 128 2.63 -10.82 -12.27
C TYR A 128 3.44 -11.95 -12.89
N SER A 129 4.68 -12.13 -12.42
CA SER A 129 5.57 -13.21 -12.89
C SER A 129 5.01 -14.60 -12.58
N ILE A 130 4.44 -14.80 -11.40
CA ILE A 130 3.73 -16.03 -11.01
C ILE A 130 2.52 -16.26 -11.92
N ALA A 131 1.67 -15.24 -12.10
CA ALA A 131 0.47 -15.36 -12.92
C ALA A 131 0.80 -15.75 -14.37
N LYS A 132 1.83 -15.13 -14.94
CA LYS A 132 2.31 -15.42 -16.30
C LYS A 132 2.87 -16.84 -16.41
N ALA A 133 3.59 -17.33 -15.40
CA ALA A 133 4.16 -18.68 -15.41
C ALA A 133 3.11 -19.79 -15.32
N ILE A 134 2.04 -19.56 -14.56
CA ILE A 134 0.93 -20.53 -14.41
C ILE A 134 -0.10 -20.41 -15.55
N GLY A 135 -0.13 -19.27 -16.25
CA GLY A 135 -1.14 -18.99 -17.28
C GLY A 135 -2.51 -18.58 -16.70
N VAL A 136 -2.54 -18.06 -15.48
CA VAL A 136 -3.76 -17.58 -14.82
C VAL A 136 -3.91 -16.06 -14.94
N ASN A 137 -5.13 -15.56 -14.74
CA ASN A 137 -5.39 -14.13 -14.74
C ASN A 137 -4.63 -13.43 -13.60
N PRO A 138 -3.76 -12.43 -13.87
CA PRO A 138 -2.99 -11.71 -12.85
C PRO A 138 -3.84 -11.12 -11.73
N LYS A 139 -5.10 -10.75 -12.03
CA LYS A 139 -6.04 -10.21 -11.04
C LYS A 139 -6.24 -11.15 -9.85
N ALA A 140 -6.29 -12.46 -10.09
CA ALA A 140 -6.47 -13.44 -9.02
C ALA A 140 -5.26 -13.47 -8.08
N ILE A 141 -4.05 -13.41 -8.64
CA ILE A 141 -2.80 -13.40 -7.84
C ILE A 141 -2.62 -12.06 -7.12
N TYR A 142 -3.05 -10.93 -7.71
CA TYR A 142 -3.08 -9.65 -7.00
C TYR A 142 -4.05 -9.64 -5.82
N LEU A 143 -5.23 -10.26 -5.96
CA LEU A 143 -6.15 -10.43 -4.83
C LEU A 143 -5.54 -11.33 -3.75
N LEU A 144 -4.93 -12.45 -4.16
CA LEU A 144 -4.21 -13.34 -3.24
C LEU A 144 -3.14 -12.58 -2.46
N LEU A 145 -2.31 -11.79 -3.15
CA LEU A 145 -1.29 -10.94 -2.56
C LEU A 145 -1.91 -9.97 -1.54
N ALA A 146 -2.94 -9.22 -1.93
CA ALA A 146 -3.59 -8.24 -1.07
C ALA A 146 -4.14 -8.89 0.21
N PHE A 147 -4.89 -9.98 0.09
CA PHE A 147 -5.43 -10.69 1.26
C PHE A 147 -4.33 -11.29 2.12
N SER A 148 -3.28 -11.85 1.52
CA SER A 148 -2.17 -12.48 2.26
C SER A 148 -1.40 -11.45 3.09
N ILE A 149 -1.09 -10.28 2.52
CA ILE A 149 -0.43 -9.18 3.23
C ILE A 149 -1.29 -8.70 4.39
N THR A 150 -2.57 -8.43 4.16
CA THR A 150 -3.48 -7.94 5.21
C THR A 150 -3.64 -8.94 6.36
N ILE A 151 -3.78 -10.24 6.05
CA ILE A 151 -3.89 -11.29 7.08
C ILE A 151 -2.56 -11.49 7.81
N GLY A 152 -1.44 -11.45 7.09
CA GLY A 152 -0.11 -11.65 7.64
C GLY A 152 0.27 -10.59 8.68
N CYS A 153 0.11 -9.31 8.33
CA CYS A 153 0.43 -8.18 9.18
C CYS A 153 -0.30 -8.23 10.54
N TYR A 154 -1.58 -8.64 10.55
CA TYR A 154 -2.37 -8.72 11.79
C TYR A 154 -1.91 -9.83 12.74
N LYS A 155 -1.41 -10.96 12.21
CA LYS A 155 -1.20 -12.19 12.99
C LYS A 155 0.08 -12.22 13.83
N LEU A 156 1.07 -11.38 13.51
CA LEU A 156 2.33 -11.30 14.28
C LEU A 156 2.37 -10.10 15.24
N ASP A 157 1.62 -9.03 15.01
CA ASP A 157 1.52 -7.88 15.94
C ASP A 157 0.96 -8.29 17.32
N ASP A 158 -0.03 -9.19 17.35
CA ASP A 158 -0.60 -9.70 18.60
C ASP A 158 0.34 -10.63 19.40
N ARG A 159 1.37 -11.20 18.75
CA ARG A 159 2.31 -12.14 19.39
C ARG A 159 3.49 -11.45 20.08
N PHE A 160 3.73 -10.17 19.79
CA PHE A 160 4.82 -9.38 20.39
C PHE A 160 4.34 -8.32 21.39
N LYS A 161 3.03 -8.07 21.52
CA LYS A 161 2.48 -7.17 22.56
C LYS A 161 2.56 -7.74 23.99
N TYR A 162 2.93 -9.01 24.14
CA TYR A 162 3.00 -9.72 25.43
C TYR A 162 4.39 -10.34 25.74
N LEU A 163 5.44 -9.91 25.02
CA LEU A 163 6.84 -10.20 25.32
C LEU A 163 7.57 -8.88 25.60
#